data_AF-A0A938H266-F1
#
_entry.id   AF-A0A938H266-F1
#
_cell.length_a   1.000
_cell.length_b   1.000
_cell.length_c   1.000
_cell.angle_alpha   90.00
_cell.angle_beta   90.00
_cell.angle_gamma   90.00
#
_symmetry.space_group_name_H-M   'P 1'
#
loop_
_entity.id
_entity.type
_entity.pdbx_description
1 polymer ?
#
loop_
_entity_poly.entity_id
_entity_poly.type
_entity_poly.pdbx_seq_one_letter_code
_entity_poly.pdbx_strand_id
1 'polypeptide(L)'
;MQRLQSIARIPRGNHAWPRFLVFASLVCITGCAADPEPEQKPEPPRLVGRIASIVPTQRFVLIQSYGRWTIESGTILTTRGDDERSANLRVTGEQQGQFAAADIQSGEVRRGDAVYTRHTPKPVAATEESPPDVNATETPATPADPVAEPPGSAADTMPQ
;
A
#
# COMPACT_ATOMS: atom_id res chain seq x y z
N MET A 1 -44.62 60.39 -5.26
CA MET A 1 -43.44 60.05 -6.11
C MET A 1 -42.96 58.66 -5.71
N GLN A 2 -43.33 57.62 -6.46
CA GLN A 2 -42.95 56.24 -6.17
C GLN A 2 -42.48 55.62 -7.48
N ARG A 3 -41.17 55.38 -7.60
CA ARG A 3 -40.57 54.79 -8.80
C ARG A 3 -40.66 53.27 -8.74
N LEU A 4 -41.03 52.72 -9.88
CA LEU A 4 -40.91 51.33 -10.32
C LEU A 4 -39.48 50.82 -10.07
N GLN A 5 -39.24 49.53 -9.80
CA GLN A 5 -39.10 48.43 -10.78
C GLN A 5 -38.98 47.14 -9.93
N SER A 6 -39.86 46.13 -9.99
CA SER A 6 -40.05 45.09 -11.03
C SER A 6 -38.74 44.52 -11.57
N ILE A 7 -38.44 43.25 -11.25
CA ILE A 7 -37.74 42.17 -12.01
C ILE A 7 -37.63 40.98 -11.01
N ALA A 8 -38.57 40.05 -10.99
CA ALA A 8 -38.68 38.85 -11.83
C ALA A 8 -37.65 37.73 -11.53
N ARG A 9 -38.07 36.83 -10.62
CA ARG A 9 -38.09 35.36 -10.73
C ARG A 9 -37.14 34.70 -11.75
N ILE A 10 -36.16 33.92 -11.27
CA ILE A 10 -35.54 32.83 -12.05
C ILE A 10 -35.72 31.53 -11.25
N PRO A 11 -36.55 30.56 -11.71
CA PRO A 11 -36.62 29.22 -11.16
C PRO A 11 -35.63 28.24 -11.81
N ARG A 12 -35.37 27.17 -11.05
CA ARG A 12 -34.54 25.98 -11.32
C ARG A 12 -34.73 25.40 -12.73
N GLY A 13 -33.61 25.16 -13.43
CA GLY A 13 -33.57 24.39 -14.67
C GLY A 13 -33.03 22.97 -14.44
N ASN A 14 -33.94 21.99 -14.48
CA ASN A 14 -33.65 20.55 -14.56
C ASN A 14 -33.41 20.14 -16.02
N HIS A 15 -32.54 19.14 -16.20
CA HIS A 15 -32.44 18.13 -17.25
C HIS A 15 -33.38 18.21 -18.48
N ALA A 16 -32.81 18.35 -19.68
CA ALA A 16 -33.24 17.68 -20.91
C ALA A 16 -32.22 17.92 -22.04
N TRP A 17 -31.35 16.94 -22.35
CA TRP A 17 -30.51 16.96 -23.55
C TRP A 17 -31.17 16.09 -24.64
N PRO A 18 -31.09 16.50 -25.93
CA PRO A 18 -31.92 15.93 -26.99
C PRO A 18 -31.36 14.61 -27.55
N ARG A 19 -32.23 13.61 -27.51
CA ARG A 19 -32.58 12.64 -28.57
C ARG A 19 -31.52 12.33 -29.64
N PHE A 20 -30.92 11.16 -29.44
CA PHE A 20 -30.71 10.08 -30.42
C PHE A 20 -31.42 10.22 -31.76
N LEU A 21 -30.63 10.09 -32.84
CA LEU A 21 -30.89 9.51 -34.18
C LEU A 21 -30.01 10.30 -35.17
N VAL A 22 -29.01 9.71 -35.82
CA VAL A 22 -29.17 9.05 -37.14
C VAL A 22 -27.80 8.52 -37.64
N PHE A 23 -27.81 7.26 -38.11
CA PHE A 23 -27.05 6.64 -39.22
C PHE A 23 -25.51 6.46 -39.11
N ALA A 24 -24.95 5.25 -39.24
CA ALA A 24 -24.91 4.27 -40.34
C ALA A 24 -23.52 4.29 -41.02
N SER A 25 -23.07 3.13 -41.52
CA SER A 25 -21.78 2.89 -42.21
C SER A 25 -20.62 2.67 -41.24
N LEU A 26 -19.69 1.73 -41.37
CA LEU A 26 -19.42 0.62 -42.28
C LEU A 26 -18.16 -0.05 -41.70
N VAL A 27 -18.06 -1.37 -41.90
CA VAL A 27 -16.95 -2.26 -41.54
C VAL A 27 -15.56 -1.65 -41.79
N CYS A 28 -14.69 -1.67 -40.76
CA CYS A 28 -13.23 -1.71 -40.93
C CYS A 28 -12.62 -2.72 -39.96
N ILE A 29 -12.16 -3.81 -40.56
CA ILE A 29 -11.33 -4.87 -40.00
C ILE A 29 -9.93 -4.26 -39.84
N THR A 30 -9.38 -4.17 -38.63
CA THR A 30 -7.94 -3.86 -38.48
C THR A 30 -7.38 -4.39 -37.16
N GLY A 31 -6.64 -5.49 -37.27
CA GLY A 31 -5.45 -5.81 -36.48
C GLY A 31 -5.54 -5.74 -34.96
N CYS A 32 -5.74 -6.90 -34.34
CA CYS A 32 -5.18 -7.16 -33.01
C CYS A 32 -3.65 -7.26 -33.14
N ALA A 33 -2.96 -6.12 -33.24
CA ALA A 33 -1.56 -6.05 -32.89
C ALA A 33 -1.52 -5.90 -31.37
N ALA A 34 -1.02 -6.94 -30.68
CA ALA A 34 -0.74 -6.86 -29.25
C ALA A 34 0.22 -5.70 -29.02
N ASP A 35 -0.31 -4.63 -28.43
CA ASP A 35 0.45 -3.47 -28.01
C ASP A 35 1.49 -3.95 -26.97
N PRO A 36 2.80 -3.68 -27.18
CA PRO A 36 3.79 -4.01 -26.17
C PRO A 36 3.51 -3.15 -24.93
N GLU A 37 2.99 -3.81 -23.89
CA GLU A 37 2.70 -3.19 -22.60
C GLU A 37 3.91 -2.35 -22.17
N PRO A 38 3.76 -1.01 -22.01
CA PRO A 38 4.89 -0.15 -21.76
C PRO A 38 5.49 -0.54 -20.42
N GLU A 39 6.75 -0.97 -20.42
CA GLU A 39 7.52 -1.24 -19.22
C GLU A 39 7.57 0.04 -18.38
N GLN A 40 6.72 0.11 -17.35
CA GLN A 40 6.65 1.25 -16.45
C GLN A 40 7.97 1.34 -15.69
N LYS A 41 8.77 2.33 -16.06
CA LYS A 41 10.00 2.68 -15.37
C LYS A 41 9.64 3.02 -13.91
N PRO A 42 10.40 2.53 -12.91
CA PRO A 42 10.09 2.81 -11.52
C PRO A 42 10.14 4.33 -11.29
N GLU A 43 8.97 4.91 -10.97
CA GLU A 43 8.87 6.34 -10.66
C GLU A 43 9.54 6.63 -9.31
N PRO A 44 10.27 7.74 -9.19
CA PRO A 44 10.91 8.11 -7.94
C PRO A 44 9.86 8.30 -6.83
N PRO A 45 10.18 7.96 -5.56
CA PRO A 45 9.25 8.14 -4.46
C PRO A 45 8.87 9.62 -4.32
N ARG A 46 7.57 9.90 -4.36
CA ARG A 46 7.02 11.25 -4.34
C ARG A 46 6.50 11.58 -2.95
N LEU A 47 6.90 12.73 -2.43
CA LEU A 47 6.35 13.26 -1.19
C LEU A 47 4.90 13.70 -1.42
N VAL A 48 3.96 13.05 -0.72
CA VAL A 48 2.51 13.32 -0.87
C VAL A 48 1.95 14.21 0.22
N GLY A 49 2.53 14.16 1.43
CA GLY A 49 1.97 14.85 2.58
C GLY A 49 2.71 14.60 3.90
N ARG A 50 2.03 14.93 5.01
CA ARG A 50 2.43 14.56 6.37
C ARG A 50 1.28 13.96 7.16
N ILE A 51 1.58 13.23 8.21
CA ILE A 51 0.57 12.79 9.19
C ILE A 51 0.07 13.99 9.99
N ALA A 52 -1.21 14.34 9.85
CA ALA A 52 -1.85 15.39 10.62
C ALA A 52 -2.42 14.88 11.94
N SER A 53 -3.08 13.72 11.91
CA SER A 53 -3.68 13.11 13.09
C SER A 53 -3.62 11.59 13.04
N ILE A 54 -3.64 10.97 14.22
CA ILE A 54 -3.57 9.53 14.43
C ILE A 54 -4.73 9.17 15.36
N VAL A 55 -5.48 8.15 14.98
CA VAL A 55 -6.56 7.61 15.81
C VAL A 55 -6.21 6.16 16.16
N PRO A 56 -5.56 5.93 17.31
CA PRO A 56 -4.95 4.64 17.63
C PRO A 56 -5.99 3.53 17.80
N THR A 57 -7.19 3.85 18.28
CA THR A 57 -8.28 2.88 18.51
C THR A 57 -8.66 2.09 17.26
N GLN A 58 -8.58 2.73 16.09
CA GLN A 58 -9.03 2.19 14.82
C GLN A 58 -7.87 1.98 13.83
N ARG A 59 -6.63 2.20 14.29
CA ARG A 59 -5.41 2.11 13.46
C ARG A 59 -5.49 2.90 12.15
N PHE A 60 -6.16 4.05 12.16
CA PHE A 60 -6.19 4.95 10.99
C PHE A 60 -5.47 6.27 11.28
N VAL A 61 -5.03 6.91 10.19
CA VAL A 61 -4.38 8.21 10.20
C VAL A 61 -5.00 9.14 9.17
N LEU A 62 -4.87 10.44 9.44
CA LEU A 62 -5.19 11.49 8.49
C LEU A 62 -3.89 12.06 7.94
N ILE A 63 -3.75 12.01 6.62
CA ILE A 63 -2.63 12.54 5.87
C ILE A 63 -3.03 13.91 5.35
N GLN A 64 -2.32 14.97 5.74
CA GLN A 64 -2.44 16.28 5.13
C GLN A 64 -1.63 16.30 3.83
N SER A 65 -2.31 16.42 2.70
CA SER A 65 -1.70 16.54 1.39
C SER A 65 -1.09 17.94 1.19
N TYR A 66 0.04 18.00 0.48
CA TYR A 66 0.65 19.28 0.09
C TYR A 66 0.05 19.88 -1.18
N GLY A 67 -0.82 19.14 -1.86
CA GLY A 67 -1.44 19.56 -3.11
C GLY A 67 -2.62 18.68 -3.45
N ARG A 68 -2.94 18.64 -4.75
CA ARG A 68 -4.02 17.79 -5.27
C ARG A 68 -3.71 16.33 -4.98
N TRP A 69 -4.67 15.66 -4.36
CA TRP A 69 -4.61 14.22 -4.14
C TRP A 69 -5.01 13.48 -5.40
N THR A 70 -4.11 12.64 -5.89
CA THR A 70 -4.30 11.83 -7.10
C THR A 70 -4.00 10.35 -6.83
N ILE A 71 -3.85 9.98 -5.56
CA ILE A 71 -3.49 8.62 -5.16
C ILE A 71 -4.75 7.78 -5.11
N GLU A 72 -4.73 6.64 -5.79
CA GLU A 72 -5.84 5.70 -5.83
C GLU A 72 -6.06 5.02 -4.48
N SER A 73 -7.31 4.65 -4.18
CA SER A 73 -7.63 3.83 -3.03
C SER A 73 -6.89 2.48 -3.09
N GLY A 74 -6.54 1.94 -1.92
CA GLY A 74 -5.75 0.73 -1.81
C GLY A 74 -4.25 0.90 -2.04
N THR A 75 -3.78 2.05 -2.55
CA THR A 75 -2.35 2.31 -2.73
C THR A 75 -1.60 2.24 -1.41
N ILE A 76 -0.42 1.61 -1.43
CA ILE A 76 0.47 1.54 -0.28
C ILE A 76 1.39 2.76 -0.27
N LEU A 77 1.36 3.50 0.83
CA LEU A 77 2.23 4.62 1.12
C LEU A 77 3.21 4.24 2.24
N THR A 78 4.37 4.89 2.24
CA THR A 78 5.40 4.67 3.26
C THR A 78 5.66 5.98 4.00
N THR A 79 5.64 5.94 5.33
CA THR A 79 6.03 7.09 6.16
C THR A 79 7.53 7.09 6.42
N ARG A 80 8.09 8.28 6.67
CA ARG A 80 9.46 8.48 7.13
C ARG A 80 9.47 9.51 8.25
N GLY A 81 9.81 9.06 9.45
CA GLY A 81 10.03 9.92 10.62
C GLY A 81 11.51 10.28 10.79
N ASP A 82 11.78 11.20 11.73
CA ASP A 82 13.14 11.69 12.00
C ASP A 82 14.08 10.60 12.57
N ASP A 83 13.53 9.58 13.25
CA ASP A 83 14.29 8.48 13.87
C ASP A 83 14.50 7.27 12.94
N GLU A 84 14.53 7.49 11.61
CA GLU A 84 14.50 6.42 10.59
C GLU A 84 13.30 5.47 10.67
N ARG A 85 12.29 5.81 11.49
CA ARG A 85 11.06 5.04 11.62
C ARG A 85 10.27 5.09 10.32
N SER A 86 9.83 3.92 9.87
CA SER A 86 8.98 3.77 8.70
C SER A 86 7.74 2.93 9.02
N ALA A 87 6.61 3.36 8.50
CA ALA A 87 5.35 2.63 8.57
C ALA A 87 4.75 2.49 7.18
N ASN A 88 4.00 1.40 6.97
CA ASN A 88 3.24 1.19 5.75
C ASN A 88 1.78 1.54 5.99
N LEU A 89 1.23 2.36 5.11
CA LEU A 89 -0.14 2.84 5.16
C LEU A 89 -0.87 2.37 3.90
N ARG A 90 -2.15 2.03 4.04
CA ARG A 90 -3.03 1.73 2.91
C ARG A 90 -4.05 2.84 2.78
N VAL A 91 -4.11 3.48 1.62
CA VAL A 91 -5.09 4.54 1.36
C VAL A 91 -6.50 3.94 1.33
N THR A 92 -7.45 4.53 2.07
CA THR A 92 -8.85 4.04 2.05
C THR A 92 -9.62 4.59 0.84
N GLY A 93 -9.17 5.72 0.30
CA GLY A 93 -9.86 6.47 -0.75
C GLY A 93 -10.75 7.58 -0.22
N GLU A 94 -10.93 7.64 1.11
CA GLU A 94 -11.67 8.73 1.73
C GLU A 94 -10.82 9.98 1.81
N GLN A 95 -11.37 11.09 1.32
CA GLN A 95 -10.73 12.40 1.35
C GLN A 95 -11.74 13.48 1.73
N GLN A 96 -11.27 14.41 2.56
CA GLN A 96 -11.96 15.65 2.88
C GLN A 96 -11.00 16.83 2.73
N GLY A 97 -11.18 17.63 1.68
CA GLY A 97 -10.32 18.77 1.38
C GLY A 97 -8.87 18.34 1.17
N GLN A 98 -7.97 18.82 2.03
CA GLN A 98 -6.54 18.47 2.01
C GLN A 98 -6.20 17.24 2.87
N PHE A 99 -7.19 16.59 3.48
CA PHE A 99 -6.95 15.42 4.34
C PHE A 99 -7.41 14.15 3.64
N ALA A 100 -6.55 13.15 3.58
CA ALA A 100 -6.87 11.82 3.10
C ALA A 100 -6.74 10.80 4.25
N ALA A 101 -7.63 9.82 4.29
CA ALA A 101 -7.58 8.76 5.29
C ALA A 101 -6.75 7.57 4.79
N ALA A 102 -6.00 6.98 5.70
CA ALA A 102 -5.24 5.77 5.44
C ALA A 102 -5.17 4.88 6.69
N ASP A 103 -5.15 3.57 6.45
CA ASP A 103 -5.05 2.54 7.50
C ASP A 103 -3.59 2.13 7.72
N ILE A 104 -3.20 2.01 8.99
CA ILE A 104 -1.86 1.58 9.39
C ILE A 104 -1.75 0.06 9.22
N GLN A 105 -1.02 -0.36 8.19
CA GLN A 105 -0.74 -1.78 7.93
C GLN A 105 0.35 -2.28 8.89
N SER A 106 1.46 -1.55 9.00
CA SER A 106 2.61 -1.94 9.84
C SER A 106 3.44 -0.76 10.28
N GLY A 107 4.20 -0.93 11.36
CA GLY A 107 5.09 0.10 11.91
C GLY A 107 4.39 1.10 12.82
N GLU A 108 5.16 2.07 13.30
CA GLU A 108 4.67 3.15 14.17
C GLU A 108 4.68 4.48 13.42
N VAL A 109 3.62 5.26 13.60
CA VAL A 109 3.46 6.58 13.02
C VAL A 109 3.39 7.64 14.10
N ARG A 110 3.95 8.82 13.83
CA ARG A 110 3.80 10.02 14.66
C ARG A 110 3.25 11.17 13.83
N ARG A 111 2.60 12.12 14.50
CA ARG A 111 2.16 13.36 13.86
C ARG A 111 3.37 14.11 13.34
N GLY A 112 3.29 14.60 12.11
CA GLY A 112 4.36 15.29 11.42
C GLY A 112 5.22 14.41 10.51
N ASP A 113 5.14 13.08 10.63
CA ASP A 113 5.90 12.16 9.77
C ASP A 113 5.60 12.42 8.29
N ALA A 114 6.63 12.44 7.46
CA ALA A 114 6.50 12.64 6.02
C ALA A 114 5.97 11.37 5.35
N VAL A 115 5.05 11.52 4.40
CA VAL A 115 4.42 10.40 3.68
C VAL A 115 4.85 10.41 2.22
N TYR A 116 5.32 9.27 1.74
CA TYR A 116 5.82 9.07 0.38
C TYR A 116 5.05 7.97 -0.34
N THR A 117 4.95 8.07 -1.67
CA THR A 117 4.55 6.94 -2.49
C THR A 117 5.61 5.84 -2.43
N ARG A 118 5.18 4.58 -2.40
CA ARG A 118 6.09 3.44 -2.35
C ARG A 118 6.90 3.37 -3.65
N HIS A 119 8.22 3.41 -3.53
CA HIS A 119 9.12 2.91 -4.57
C HIS A 119 9.30 1.42 -4.32
N THR A 120 8.81 0.58 -5.23
CA THR A 120 9.40 -0.77 -5.36
C THR A 120 10.56 -0.62 -6.32
N PRO A 121 11.83 -0.68 -5.85
CA PRO A 121 12.84 -1.11 -6.79
C PRO A 121 12.37 -2.50 -7.23
N LYS A 122 12.05 -2.65 -8.51
CA LYS A 122 11.93 -3.97 -9.13
C LYS A 122 13.15 -4.74 -8.61
N PRO A 123 13.00 -5.88 -7.90
CA PRO A 123 14.14 -6.71 -7.58
C PRO A 123 14.84 -6.91 -8.92
N VAL A 124 16.05 -6.37 -9.06
CA VAL A 124 16.91 -6.80 -10.15
C VAL A 124 16.95 -8.29 -9.94
N ALA A 125 16.33 -9.04 -10.86
CA ALA A 125 16.45 -10.47 -10.88
C ALA A 125 17.95 -10.71 -10.75
N ALA A 126 18.33 -11.32 -9.62
CA ALA A 126 19.66 -11.88 -9.50
C ALA A 126 19.74 -12.84 -10.67
N THR A 127 20.43 -12.42 -11.74
CA THR A 127 20.92 -13.34 -12.75
C THR A 127 21.75 -14.35 -11.99
N GLU A 128 21.18 -15.53 -11.83
CA GLU A 128 21.89 -16.71 -11.37
C GLU A 128 23.08 -16.96 -12.31
N GLU A 129 24.27 -16.82 -11.75
CA GLU A 129 25.53 -17.45 -12.17
C GLU A 129 26.39 -17.41 -10.90
N SER A 130 26.70 -18.47 -10.15
CA SER A 130 26.82 -19.91 -10.40
C SER A 130 26.78 -20.66 -9.04
N PRO A 131 26.61 -21.99 -9.02
CA PRO A 131 26.09 -22.77 -7.88
C PRO A 131 27.00 -22.81 -6.63
N PRO A 132 26.42 -22.97 -5.42
CA PRO A 132 27.17 -23.58 -4.33
C PRO A 132 27.35 -25.06 -4.67
N ASP A 133 28.60 -25.49 -4.73
CA ASP A 133 29.00 -26.89 -4.76
C ASP A 133 28.30 -27.62 -3.59
N VAL A 134 27.26 -28.37 -3.95
CA VAL A 134 26.62 -29.36 -3.10
C VAL A 134 27.54 -30.57 -3.06
N ASN A 135 28.55 -30.54 -2.20
CA ASN A 135 29.13 -31.80 -1.73
C ASN A 135 28.14 -32.42 -0.72
N ALA A 136 27.05 -32.96 -1.27
CA ALA A 136 26.29 -34.02 -0.62
C ALA A 136 27.09 -35.31 -0.83
N THR A 137 27.98 -35.61 0.11
CA THR A 137 28.35 -37.01 0.38
C THR A 137 27.68 -37.38 1.70
N GLU A 138 26.51 -38.00 1.56
CA GLU A 138 26.03 -39.13 2.35
C GLU A 138 25.86 -38.96 3.88
N THR A 139 24.60 -38.79 4.30
CA THR A 139 24.00 -39.60 5.40
C THR A 139 24.35 -41.09 5.16
N PRO A 140 24.71 -42.00 6.13
CA PRO A 140 24.37 -42.05 7.57
C PRO A 140 25.45 -42.64 8.55
N ALA A 141 25.38 -42.32 9.85
CA ALA A 141 25.69 -43.24 10.98
C ALA A 141 25.38 -42.48 12.29
N THR A 142 24.31 -42.81 13.02
CA THR A 142 24.24 -43.85 14.07
C THR A 142 25.12 -43.53 15.30
N PRO A 143 24.55 -43.62 16.51
CA PRO A 143 24.86 -42.75 17.65
C PRO A 143 26.01 -43.32 18.48
N ALA A 144 26.83 -42.43 19.04
CA ALA A 144 27.81 -42.79 20.05
C ALA A 144 27.67 -41.83 21.22
N ASP A 145 26.85 -42.23 22.20
CA ASP A 145 27.10 -41.94 23.60
C ASP A 145 28.57 -42.20 23.93
N PRO A 146 29.22 -41.32 24.70
CA PRO A 146 30.13 -41.77 25.72
C PRO A 146 29.43 -41.60 27.07
N VAL A 147 28.97 -42.73 27.57
CA VAL A 147 28.78 -43.06 28.98
C VAL A 147 29.73 -42.24 29.87
N ALA A 148 29.14 -41.48 30.78
CA ALA A 148 29.76 -41.06 32.03
C ALA A 148 28.73 -41.19 33.17
N GLU A 149 28.48 -42.43 33.60
CA GLU A 149 28.19 -42.77 35.00
C GLU A 149 29.46 -43.46 35.56
N PRO A 150 29.75 -43.52 36.88
CA PRO A 150 28.82 -43.57 38.02
C PRO A 150 29.39 -42.84 39.30
N PRO A 151 29.06 -43.14 40.58
CA PRO A 151 27.90 -43.81 41.20
C PRO A 151 27.24 -43.01 42.35
N GLY A 152 26.00 -43.41 42.69
CA GLY A 152 25.43 -43.27 44.04
C GLY A 152 24.44 -42.10 44.20
N SER A 153 23.34 -42.23 44.92
CA SER A 153 22.78 -43.29 45.76
C SER A 153 21.44 -42.75 46.26
N ALA A 154 20.47 -43.65 46.45
CA ALA A 154 19.15 -43.42 47.05
C ALA A 154 18.17 -42.58 46.19
N ALA A 155 17.18 -43.13 45.49
CA ALA A 155 16.24 -44.19 45.86
C ALA A 155 15.58 -43.98 47.24
N ASP A 156 14.28 -43.69 47.15
CA ASP A 156 13.23 -44.33 47.95
C ASP A 156 13.10 -43.96 49.44
N THR A 157 12.05 -43.21 49.76
CA THR A 157 11.25 -43.44 50.99
C THR A 157 9.83 -42.91 50.76
N MET A 158 8.88 -43.83 50.71
CA MET A 158 7.43 -43.58 50.78
C MET A 158 7.04 -42.80 52.05
N PRO A 159 5.96 -41.99 52.02
CA PRO A 159 5.20 -41.71 53.23
C PRO A 159 4.38 -42.95 53.64
N GLN A 160 4.46 -43.29 54.93
CA GLN A 160 3.37 -43.98 55.63
C GLN A 160 2.40 -42.92 56.15
#